data_AF-A0A060CBC1-F1
#
_entry.id   AF-A0A060CBC1-F1
#
_cell.length_a   1.000
_cell.length_b   1.000
_cell.length_c   1.000
_cell.angle_alpha   90.00
_cell.angle_beta   90.00
_cell.angle_gamma   90.00
#
_symmetry.space_group_name_H-M   'P 1'
#
loop_
_entity.id
_entity.type
_entity.pdbx_description
1 polymer ?
#
loop_
_entity_poly.entity_id
_entity_poly.type
_entity_poly.pdbx_seq_one_letter_code
_entity_poly.pdbx_strand_id
1 'polypeptide(L)'
;GVAGDAACRRREVGAVGAGGVVVPKGLERYMFRYANLVTLVSSVLLVRAGTVEGLAKKDALWARVRALDPELHRQMTRTPVGYAASRTGAAGLWAMRHGYSVARAVIGFN
;
A
#
# COMPACT_ATOMS: atom_id res chain seq x y z
N GLY A 1 19.82 31.37 -27.16
CA GLY A 1 19.39 30.61 -25.97
C GLY A 1 17.99 30.02 -26.12
N VAL A 2 17.80 29.07 -27.05
CA VAL A 2 16.52 28.32 -27.20
C VAL A 2 16.78 26.80 -27.18
N ALA A 3 17.98 26.35 -27.60
CA ALA A 3 18.38 24.94 -27.56
C ALA A 3 18.69 24.40 -26.14
N GLY A 4 19.23 25.24 -25.24
CA GLY A 4 19.50 24.84 -23.85
C GLY A 4 18.23 24.61 -23.02
N ASP A 5 17.16 25.32 -23.37
CA ASP A 5 15.88 25.29 -22.66
C ASP A 5 15.08 24.02 -23.00
N ALA A 6 15.19 23.53 -24.24
CA ALA A 6 14.61 22.24 -24.66
C ALA A 6 15.31 21.01 -24.03
N ALA A 7 16.61 21.12 -23.72
CA ALA A 7 17.37 20.06 -23.06
C ALA A 7 17.08 19.97 -21.55
N CYS A 8 16.85 21.11 -20.89
CA CYS A 8 16.41 21.18 -19.49
C CYS A 8 14.98 20.62 -19.34
N ARG A 9 14.07 21.02 -20.25
CA ARG A 9 12.68 20.53 -20.28
C ARG A 9 12.55 19.01 -20.45
N ARG A 10 13.52 18.37 -21.13
CA ARG A 10 13.55 16.91 -21.37
C ARG A 10 13.82 16.08 -20.10
N ARG A 11 14.39 16.66 -19.03
CA ARG A 11 14.64 15.94 -17.77
C ARG A 11 13.44 15.89 -16.82
N GLU A 12 12.48 16.79 -16.98
CA GLU A 12 11.34 16.97 -16.06
C GLU A 12 10.04 16.30 -16.52
N VAL A 13 9.97 15.86 -17.78
CA VAL A 13 8.84 15.11 -18.34
C VAL A 13 8.71 13.78 -17.57
N GLY A 14 7.70 13.69 -16.71
CA GLY A 14 7.34 12.46 -16.00
C GLY A 14 6.35 11.63 -16.80
N ALA A 15 5.72 10.67 -16.13
CA ALA A 15 4.78 9.74 -16.78
C ALA A 15 3.66 10.48 -17.54
N VAL A 16 3.26 9.94 -18.68
CA VAL A 16 2.08 10.39 -19.43
C VAL A 16 0.86 9.74 -18.80
N GLY A 17 -0.02 10.55 -18.21
CA GLY A 17 -1.27 10.09 -17.62
C GLY A 17 -2.33 9.73 -18.69
N ALA A 18 -3.40 9.07 -18.25
CA ALA A 18 -4.56 8.79 -19.10
C ALA A 18 -5.16 10.12 -19.60
N GLY A 19 -5.07 10.37 -20.92
CA GLY A 19 -5.48 11.62 -21.56
C GLY A 19 -4.35 12.45 -22.18
N GLY A 20 -3.10 11.96 -22.18
CA GLY A 20 -1.97 12.66 -22.82
C GLY A 20 -1.37 13.78 -21.98
N VAL A 21 -1.80 13.91 -20.73
CA VAL A 21 -1.26 14.89 -19.78
C VAL A 21 0.11 14.42 -19.30
N VAL A 22 1.15 15.20 -19.60
CA VAL A 22 2.49 15.01 -19.05
C VAL A 22 2.48 15.43 -17.58
N VAL A 23 2.73 14.49 -16.67
CA VAL A 23 2.84 14.78 -15.25
C VAL A 23 4.30 15.12 -14.93
N PRO A 24 4.61 16.20 -14.20
CA PRO A 24 5.98 16.46 -13.78
C PRO A 24 6.46 15.41 -12.79
N LYS A 25 7.73 14.99 -12.89
CA LYS A 25 8.31 13.92 -12.03
C LYS A 25 8.21 14.18 -10.53
N GLY A 26 8.18 15.45 -10.11
CA GLY A 26 7.98 15.82 -8.71
C GLY A 26 6.59 15.42 -8.19
N LEU A 27 5.56 15.68 -9.00
CA LEU A 27 4.17 15.36 -8.67
C LEU A 27 3.93 13.85 -8.69
N GLU A 28 4.47 13.13 -9.67
CA GLU A 28 4.40 11.67 -9.74
C GLU A 28 4.94 11.02 -8.46
N ARG A 29 6.12 11.48 -8.00
CA ARG A 29 6.76 10.97 -6.78
C ARG A 29 5.96 11.32 -5.52
N TYR A 30 5.34 12.50 -5.49
CA TYR A 30 4.46 12.91 -4.41
C TYR A 30 3.20 12.05 -4.33
N MET A 31 2.53 11.83 -5.47
CA MET A 31 1.35 10.97 -5.58
C MET A 31 1.66 9.53 -5.13
N PHE A 32 2.79 8.98 -5.58
CA PHE A 32 3.24 7.66 -5.14
C PHE A 32 3.44 7.60 -3.62
N ARG A 33 4.14 8.58 -3.03
CA ARG A 33 4.37 8.64 -1.58
C ARG A 33 3.08 8.74 -0.79
N TYR A 34 2.14 9.56 -1.26
CA TYR A 34 0.83 9.72 -0.65
C TYR A 34 0.04 8.41 -0.68
N ALA A 35 -0.08 7.78 -1.85
CA ALA A 35 -0.78 6.49 -2.01
C ALA A 35 -0.15 5.41 -1.12
N ASN A 36 1.19 5.38 -1.04
CA ASN A 36 1.92 4.46 -0.17
C ASN A 36 1.61 4.67 1.31
N LEU A 37 1.69 5.92 1.79
CA LEU A 37 1.39 6.25 3.19
C LEU A 37 -0.05 5.92 3.57
N VAL A 38 -1.04 6.31 2.76
CA VAL A 38 -2.46 6.06 3.06
C VAL A 38 -2.76 4.56 3.07
N THR A 39 -2.23 3.80 2.13
CA THR A 39 -2.42 2.33 2.07
C THR A 39 -1.76 1.64 3.26
N LEU A 40 -0.58 2.09 3.67
CA LEU A 40 0.13 1.60 4.85
C LEU A 40 -0.64 1.87 6.15
N VAL A 41 -1.05 3.13 6.37
CA VAL A 41 -1.82 3.50 7.57
C VAL A 41 -3.13 2.73 7.65
N SER A 42 -3.86 2.65 6.53
CA SER A 42 -5.10 1.86 6.45
C SER A 42 -4.85 0.39 6.78
N SER A 43 -3.77 -0.19 6.26
CA SER A 43 -3.39 -1.58 6.56
C SER A 43 -3.10 -1.80 8.05
N VAL A 44 -2.38 -0.88 8.69
CA VAL A 44 -2.08 -0.95 10.13
C VAL A 44 -3.36 -0.82 10.97
N LEU A 45 -4.26 0.09 10.61
CA LEU A 45 -5.55 0.25 11.30
C LEU A 45 -6.39 -1.03 11.21
N LEU A 46 -6.42 -1.67 10.04
CA LEU A 46 -7.15 -2.91 9.81
C LEU A 46 -6.55 -4.11 10.55
N VAL A 47 -5.22 -4.18 10.66
CA VAL A 47 -4.55 -5.17 11.52
C VAL A 47 -4.86 -4.89 13.00
N ARG A 48 -4.82 -3.62 13.41
CA ARG A 48 -5.07 -3.21 14.80
C ARG A 48 -6.52 -3.45 15.24
N ALA A 49 -7.47 -3.43 14.32
CA ALA A 49 -8.85 -3.82 14.60
C ALA A 49 -8.94 -5.27 15.12
N GLY A 50 -7.98 -6.15 14.77
CA GLY A 50 -7.89 -7.51 15.32
C GLY A 50 -9.06 -8.43 14.94
N THR A 51 -9.96 -7.98 14.06
CA THR A 51 -11.13 -8.74 13.62
C THR A 51 -10.88 -9.49 12.32
N VAL A 52 -11.66 -10.56 12.13
CA VAL A 52 -11.71 -11.34 10.88
C VAL A 52 -11.96 -10.43 9.68
N GLU A 53 -12.95 -9.54 9.84
CA GLU A 53 -13.41 -8.62 8.82
C GLU A 53 -12.36 -7.55 8.49
N GLY A 54 -11.61 -7.06 9.49
CA GLY A 54 -10.54 -6.09 9.27
C GLY A 54 -9.42 -6.67 8.40
N LEU A 55 -9.03 -7.92 8.65
CA LEU A 55 -8.03 -8.61 7.84
C LEU A 55 -8.53 -8.88 6.42
N ALA A 56 -9.79 -9.31 6.25
CA ALA A 56 -10.39 -9.48 4.92
C ALA A 56 -10.46 -8.15 4.13
N LYS A 57 -10.80 -7.04 4.80
CA LYS A 57 -10.80 -5.69 4.21
C LYS A 57 -9.39 -5.25 3.80
N LYS A 58 -8.36 -5.64 4.55
CA LYS A 58 -6.97 -5.35 4.20
C LYS A 58 -6.55 -6.11 2.95
N ASP A 59 -6.93 -7.38 2.83
CA ASP A 59 -6.65 -8.19 1.65
C ASP A 59 -7.36 -7.62 0.42
N ALA A 60 -8.64 -7.23 0.57
CA ALA A 60 -9.39 -6.55 -0.46
C ALA A 60 -8.75 -5.21 -0.87
N LEU A 61 -8.22 -4.43 0.09
CA LEU A 61 -7.50 -3.19 -0.18
C LEU A 61 -6.27 -3.42 -1.06
N TRP A 62 -5.40 -4.37 -0.70
CA TRP A 62 -4.20 -4.68 -1.49
C TRP A 62 -4.52 -5.33 -2.84
N ALA A 63 -5.57 -6.15 -2.91
CA ALA A 63 -6.07 -6.70 -4.17
C ALA A 63 -6.56 -5.58 -5.10
N ARG A 64 -7.26 -4.57 -4.57
CA ARG A 64 -7.74 -3.42 -5.35
C ARG A 64 -6.58 -2.57 -5.86
N VAL A 65 -5.56 -2.30 -5.04
CA VAL A 65 -4.35 -1.58 -5.48
C VAL A 65 -3.66 -2.34 -6.62
N ARG A 66 -3.51 -3.66 -6.49
CA ARG A 66 -2.91 -4.51 -7.53
C ARG A 66 -3.72 -4.52 -8.83
N ALA A 67 -5.06 -4.52 -8.74
CA ALA A 67 -5.93 -4.51 -9.89
C ALA A 67 -5.92 -3.16 -10.64
N LEU A 68 -5.77 -2.05 -9.90
CA LEU A 68 -5.69 -0.71 -10.48
C LEU A 68 -4.35 -0.48 -11.19
N ASP A 69 -3.25 -0.81 -10.52
CA ASP A 69 -1.91 -0.66 -11.08
C ASP A 69 -0.95 -1.72 -10.49
N PRO A 70 -0.63 -2.77 -11.26
CA PRO A 70 0.30 -3.81 -10.83
C PRO A 70 1.73 -3.30 -10.59
N GLU A 71 2.17 -2.27 -11.32
CA GLU A 71 3.52 -1.71 -11.16
C GLU A 71 3.60 -0.85 -9.90
N LEU A 72 2.57 -0.06 -9.60
CA LEU A 72 2.41 0.63 -8.32
C LEU A 72 2.47 -0.36 -7.14
N HIS A 73 1.71 -1.46 -7.21
CA HIS A 73 1.74 -2.51 -6.19
C HIS A 73 3.15 -3.08 -6.00
N ARG A 74 3.84 -3.39 -7.10
CA ARG A 74 5.22 -3.89 -7.06
C ARG A 74 6.18 -2.88 -6.44
N GLN A 75 6.05 -1.61 -6.78
CA GLN A 75 6.89 -0.54 -6.21
C GLN A 75 6.65 -0.35 -4.71
N MET A 76 5.39 -0.38 -4.24
CA MET A 76 5.05 -0.27 -2.82
C MET A 76 5.61 -1.47 -2.03
N THR A 77 5.49 -2.68 -2.58
CA THR A 77 5.90 -3.94 -1.93
C THR A 77 7.38 -4.29 -2.02
N ARG A 78 8.20 -3.49 -2.72
CA ARG A 78 9.67 -3.62 -2.70
C ARG A 78 10.30 -3.20 -1.39
N THR A 79 9.62 -2.38 -0.60
CA THR A 79 10.11 -1.94 0.71
C THR A 79 9.78 -2.97 1.80
N PRO A 80 10.61 -3.15 2.84
CA PRO A 80 10.32 -4.09 3.94
C PRO A 80 8.97 -3.82 4.61
N VAL A 81 8.63 -2.53 4.78
CA VAL A 81 7.37 -2.08 5.37
C VAL A 81 6.17 -2.41 4.46
N GLY A 82 6.27 -2.10 3.17
CA GLY A 82 5.19 -2.39 2.21
C GLY A 82 5.01 -3.89 1.97
N TYR A 83 6.10 -4.65 2.00
CA TYR A 83 6.07 -6.10 1.97
C TYR A 83 5.34 -6.68 3.19
N ALA A 84 5.66 -6.21 4.40
CA ALA A 84 4.96 -6.62 5.62
C ALA A 84 3.47 -6.24 5.60
N ALA A 85 3.13 -5.04 5.10
CA ALA A 85 1.75 -4.58 5.03
C ALA A 85 0.92 -5.34 3.98
N SER A 86 1.50 -5.66 2.82
CA SER A 86 0.84 -6.44 1.77
C SER A 86 0.74 -7.93 2.10
N ARG A 87 1.61 -8.45 2.98
CA ARG A 87 1.63 -9.85 3.39
C ARG A 87 0.81 -10.04 4.65
N THR A 88 -0.42 -10.51 4.49
CA THR A 88 -1.15 -11.19 5.57
C THR A 88 -0.93 -12.68 5.36
N GLY A 89 0.18 -13.18 5.89
CA GLY A 89 0.53 -14.60 5.78
C GLY A 89 0.25 -15.32 7.09
N ALA A 90 -0.58 -16.36 7.06
CA ALA A 90 -0.83 -17.40 8.08
C ALA A 90 -1.18 -16.94 9.52
N ALA A 91 -0.48 -15.98 10.10
CA ALA A 91 -0.70 -15.40 11.41
C ALA A 91 -2.09 -14.77 11.56
N GLY A 92 -2.65 -14.16 10.51
CA GLY A 92 -4.01 -13.61 10.53
C GLY A 92 -5.09 -14.69 10.61
N LEU A 93 -4.98 -15.75 9.79
CA LEU A 93 -5.87 -16.92 9.86
C LEU A 93 -5.67 -17.72 11.16
N TRP A 94 -4.43 -17.85 11.63
CA TRP A 94 -4.08 -18.50 12.88
C TRP A 94 -4.64 -17.72 14.08
N ALA A 95 -4.51 -16.39 14.07
CA ALA A 95 -5.10 -15.50 15.08
C ALA A 95 -6.63 -15.47 15.02
N MET A 96 -7.28 -15.63 13.87
CA MET A 96 -8.75 -15.79 13.83
C MET A 96 -9.20 -17.15 14.40
N ARG A 97 -8.48 -18.22 14.07
CA ARG A 97 -8.80 -19.58 14.51
C ARG A 97 -8.47 -19.81 15.99
N HIS A 98 -7.47 -19.10 16.53
CA HIS A 98 -6.99 -19.24 17.89
C HIS A 98 -7.25 -18.00 18.76
N GLY A 99 -7.81 -16.94 18.21
CA GLY A 99 -8.01 -15.65 18.89
C GLY A 99 -8.92 -15.76 20.10
N TYR A 100 -9.95 -16.62 20.03
CA TYR A 100 -10.80 -16.93 21.20
C TYR A 100 -10.01 -17.67 22.30
N SER A 101 -9.11 -18.58 21.92
CA SER A 101 -8.27 -19.33 22.87
C SER A 101 -7.19 -18.46 23.52
N VAL A 102 -6.56 -17.58 22.74
CA VAL A 102 -5.55 -16.63 23.22
C VAL A 102 -6.18 -15.54 24.09
N ALA A 103 -7.34 -14.98 23.69
CA ALA A 103 -8.09 -14.04 24.53
C ALA A 103 -8.52 -14.70 25.85
N ARG A 104 -8.93 -15.97 25.82
CA ARG A 104 -9.27 -16.75 27.02
C ARG A 104 -8.05 -17.02 27.93
N ALA A 105 -6.88 -17.31 27.36
CA ALA A 105 -5.64 -17.55 28.12
C ALA A 105 -5.03 -16.28 28.72
N VAL A 106 -5.21 -15.12 28.08
CA VAL A 106 -4.68 -13.83 28.54
C VAL A 106 -5.61 -13.17 29.58
N ILE A 107 -6.92 -13.38 29.49
CA ILE A 107 -7.91 -12.70 30.34
C ILE A 107 -8.30 -13.53 31.58
N GLY A 108 -7.98 -14.82 31.64
CA GLY A 108 -8.03 -15.58 32.89
C GLY A 108 -9.42 -15.63 33.54
N PHE A 109 -10.47 -15.92 32.77
CA PHE A 109 -11.73 -16.35 33.36
C PHE A 109 -11.71 -17.88 33.53
N ASN A 110 -11.90 -18.30 34.78
CA ASN A 110 -12.21 -19.68 35.18
C ASN A 110 -13.46 -20.17 34.46
#